data_AF-A0A1B0CQ61-F1
#
_entry.id   AF-A0A1B0CQ61-F1
#
_cell.length_a   1.000
_cell.length_b   1.000
_cell.length_c   1.000
_cell.angle_alpha   90.00
_cell.angle_beta   90.00
_cell.angle_gamma   90.00
#
_symmetry.space_group_name_H-M   'P 1'
#
loop_
_entity.id
_entity.type
_entity.pdbx_description
1 polymer ?
#
loop_
_entity_poly.entity_id
_entity_poly.type
_entity_poly.pdbx_seq_one_letter_code
_entity_poly.pdbx_strand_id
1 'polypeptide(L)'
;MANITSLVCFSFRGGSALECYVCANQSANTEKCLKTIKTCEPGEDVCLTEIRWGSMPYWSQGALKQYYVSKRCSTKEICQKIRSRYMPYCTHIWYEDWSCSECCQGDRCNYFIISGANDLRAPLAVLILGATFLISRFT
;
A
#
# COMPACT_ATOMS: atom_id res chain seq x y z
N MET A 1 15.67 51.36 -18.56
CA MET A 1 14.53 50.98 -17.72
C MET A 1 13.98 49.66 -18.24
N ALA A 2 14.33 48.55 -17.60
CA ALA A 2 13.67 47.25 -17.78
C ALA A 2 13.76 46.54 -16.43
N ASN A 3 12.73 46.74 -15.60
CA ASN A 3 12.62 46.08 -14.31
C ASN A 3 12.23 44.63 -14.56
N ILE A 4 13.21 43.73 -14.46
CA ILE A 4 12.96 42.29 -14.41
C ILE A 4 12.55 41.99 -12.98
N THR A 5 11.26 42.13 -12.68
CA THR A 5 10.66 41.58 -11.47
C THR A 5 10.70 40.06 -11.60
N SER A 6 11.75 39.46 -11.05
CA SER A 6 11.90 38.00 -10.90
C SER A 6 10.76 37.47 -10.04
N LEU A 7 9.78 36.84 -10.69
CA LEU A 7 8.64 36.21 -10.04
C LEU A 7 9.11 34.87 -9.45
N VAL A 8 9.73 34.92 -8.28
CA VAL A 8 10.15 33.73 -7.54
C VAL A 8 8.90 33.03 -7.01
N CYS A 9 8.43 32.01 -7.73
CA CYS A 9 7.33 31.17 -7.32
C CYS A 9 7.83 30.23 -6.20
N PHE A 10 7.65 30.64 -4.94
CA PHE A 10 7.95 29.81 -3.78
C PHE A 10 6.95 28.66 -3.71
N SER A 11 7.31 27.50 -4.25
CA SER A 11 6.50 26.28 -4.13
C SER A 11 6.55 25.79 -2.68
N PHE A 12 5.58 26.20 -1.85
CA PHE A 12 5.38 25.61 -0.53
C PHE A 12 5.10 24.12 -0.70
N ARG A 13 6.10 23.28 -0.41
CA ARG A 13 5.89 21.84 -0.23
C ARG A 13 5.27 21.64 1.15
N GLY A 14 3.94 21.58 1.22
CA GLY A 14 3.27 21.06 2.40
C GLY A 14 3.72 19.61 2.63
N GLY A 15 4.23 19.30 3.82
CA GLY A 15 4.51 17.92 4.21
C GLY A 15 3.20 17.24 4.59
N SER A 16 2.67 16.38 3.72
CA SER A 16 1.59 15.47 4.15
C SER A 16 2.22 14.36 4.97
N ALA A 17 1.75 14.16 6.19
CA ALA A 17 2.12 12.99 6.98
C ALA A 17 1.21 11.84 6.55
N LEU A 18 1.81 10.71 6.15
CA LEU A 18 1.08 9.55 5.66
C LEU A 18 0.07 9.07 6.71
N GLU A 19 -1.17 8.85 6.30
CA GLU A 19 -2.18 8.20 7.15
C GLU A 19 -2.52 6.80 6.63
N CYS A 20 -2.67 5.83 7.54
CA CYS A 20 -3.10 4.47 7.19
C CYS A 20 -4.28 4.02 8.05
N TYR A 21 -5.11 3.13 7.52
CA TYR A 21 -6.00 2.33 8.36
C TYR A 21 -5.17 1.38 9.22
N VAL A 22 -5.53 1.22 10.50
CA VAL A 22 -4.80 0.37 11.45
C VAL A 22 -5.72 -0.56 12.23
N CYS A 23 -5.37 -1.83 12.28
CA CYS A 23 -6.06 -2.85 13.06
C CYS A 23 -5.14 -4.05 13.29
N ALA A 24 -5.45 -4.89 14.27
CA ALA A 24 -4.65 -6.07 14.58
C ALA A 24 -5.56 -7.27 14.80
N ASN A 25 -5.30 -8.36 14.07
CA ASN A 25 -5.95 -9.66 14.22
C ASN A 25 -7.49 -9.59 14.26
N GLN A 26 -8.09 -8.82 13.36
CA GLN A 26 -9.54 -8.73 13.22
C GLN A 26 -10.07 -9.86 12.32
N SER A 27 -11.25 -10.40 12.61
CA SER A 27 -11.85 -11.49 11.83
C SER A 27 -12.35 -11.07 10.45
N ALA A 28 -12.48 -9.77 10.21
CA ALA A 28 -12.94 -9.20 8.95
C ALA A 28 -12.35 -7.80 8.73
N ASN A 29 -12.39 -7.34 7.47
CA ASN A 29 -12.06 -5.96 7.12
C ASN A 29 -13.28 -5.05 7.30
N THR A 30 -13.71 -4.93 8.55
CA THR A 30 -14.85 -4.11 8.97
C THR A 30 -14.46 -3.33 10.23
N GLU A 31 -15.36 -2.44 10.67
CA GLU A 31 -15.24 -1.74 11.95
C GLU A 31 -13.86 -1.14 12.18
N LYS A 32 -13.07 -1.70 13.10
CA LYS A 32 -11.73 -1.23 13.45
C LYS A 32 -10.83 -1.07 12.22
N CYS A 33 -10.84 -2.03 11.29
CA CYS A 33 -10.00 -1.97 10.09
C CYS A 33 -10.43 -0.90 9.06
N LEU A 34 -11.63 -0.32 9.20
CA LEU A 34 -12.15 0.74 8.31
C LEU A 34 -12.39 2.08 9.01
N LYS A 35 -12.30 2.12 10.35
CA LYS A 35 -12.60 3.32 11.16
C LYS A 35 -11.40 3.84 11.94
N THR A 36 -10.42 2.99 12.25
CA THR A 36 -9.24 3.39 13.00
C THR A 36 -8.14 3.82 12.04
N ILE A 37 -7.80 5.11 12.08
CA ILE A 37 -6.78 5.73 11.24
C ILE A 37 -5.67 6.23 12.16
N LYS A 38 -4.41 6.05 11.73
CA LYS A 38 -3.23 6.56 12.43
C LYS A 38 -2.37 7.35 11.43
N THR A 39 -1.91 8.52 11.85
CA THR A 39 -0.78 9.22 11.20
C THR A 39 0.51 8.45 11.48
N CYS A 40 1.23 8.09 10.43
CA CYS A 40 2.42 7.27 10.52
C CYS A 40 3.62 8.03 11.11
N GLU A 41 4.51 7.28 11.76
CA GLU A 41 5.72 7.85 12.38
C GLU A 41 6.74 8.28 11.31
N PRO A 42 7.70 9.16 11.64
CA PRO A 42 8.80 9.47 10.74
C PRO A 42 9.54 8.19 10.28
N GLY A 43 9.66 8.03 8.97
CA GLY A 43 10.29 6.85 8.35
C GLY A 43 9.31 5.74 7.97
N GLU A 44 8.06 5.77 8.42
CA GLU A 44 6.99 4.90 7.93
C GLU A 44 6.35 5.51 6.67
N ASP A 45 6.77 5.02 5.50
CA ASP A 45 6.45 5.59 4.20
C ASP A 45 5.42 4.77 3.39
N VAL A 46 4.92 3.66 3.95
CA VAL A 46 3.92 2.78 3.33
C VAL A 46 2.89 2.26 4.33
N CYS A 47 1.70 1.93 3.82
CA CYS A 47 0.72 1.14 4.56
C CYS A 47 0.91 -0.35 4.22
N LEU A 48 0.99 -1.19 5.25
CA LEU A 48 1.05 -2.64 5.14
C LEU A 48 -0.28 -3.26 5.59
N THR A 49 -0.82 -4.15 4.77
CA THR A 49 -1.94 -5.03 5.14
C THR A 49 -1.49 -6.48 5.10
N GLU A 50 -1.92 -7.25 6.09
CA GLU A 50 -1.70 -8.70 6.19
C GLU A 50 -3.05 -9.38 6.42
N ILE A 51 -3.33 -10.46 5.68
CA ILE A 51 -4.45 -11.36 5.93
C ILE A 51 -3.94 -12.77 6.07
N ARG A 52 -4.42 -13.46 7.10
CA ARG A 52 -4.05 -14.84 7.40
C ARG A 52 -5.31 -15.68 7.51
N TRP A 53 -5.22 -16.91 7.05
CA TRP A 53 -6.24 -17.93 7.22
C TRP A 53 -5.61 -19.13 7.92
N GLY A 54 -6.22 -19.57 9.02
CA GLY A 54 -5.72 -20.71 9.79
C GLY A 54 -6.25 -20.73 11.21
N SER A 55 -5.65 -21.56 12.06
CA SER A 55 -5.98 -21.73 13.47
C SER A 55 -4.92 -21.06 14.37
N MET A 56 -4.71 -19.75 14.22
CA MET A 56 -3.70 -19.02 14.98
C MET A 56 -4.03 -18.91 16.49
N PRO A 57 -3.02 -18.86 17.39
CA PRO A 57 -1.58 -18.81 17.12
C PRO A 57 -0.87 -20.17 16.97
N TYR A 58 -1.51 -21.28 17.36
CA TYR A 58 -0.95 -22.63 17.27
C TYR A 58 -1.95 -23.59 16.64
N TRP A 59 -1.46 -24.43 15.74
CA TRP A 59 -2.26 -25.51 15.17
C TRP A 59 -2.81 -26.41 16.29
N SER A 60 -4.11 -26.65 16.24
CA SER A 60 -4.81 -27.61 17.09
C SER A 60 -5.74 -28.44 16.23
N GLN A 61 -5.82 -29.74 16.53
CA GLN A 61 -6.70 -30.64 15.82
C GLN A 61 -8.16 -30.26 16.09
N GLY A 62 -8.89 -29.92 15.03
CA GLY A 62 -10.30 -29.50 15.11
C GLY A 62 -10.52 -28.02 15.43
N ALA A 63 -9.48 -27.19 15.51
CA ALA A 63 -9.65 -25.75 15.64
C ALA A 63 -10.32 -25.15 14.39
N LEU A 64 -11.32 -24.30 14.62
CA LEU A 64 -11.98 -23.56 13.54
C LEU A 64 -10.99 -22.61 12.88
N LYS A 65 -10.84 -22.74 11.56
CA LYS A 65 -10.08 -21.78 10.75
C LYS A 65 -10.90 -20.50 10.59
N GLN A 66 -10.22 -19.37 10.69
CA GLN A 66 -10.82 -18.06 10.48
C GLN A 66 -9.81 -17.09 9.87
N TYR A 67 -10.31 -15.94 9.44
CA TYR A 67 -9.47 -14.86 8.95
C TYR A 67 -8.87 -14.06 10.11
N TYR A 68 -7.66 -13.56 9.91
CA TYR A 68 -7.00 -12.59 10.76
C TYR A 68 -6.44 -11.48 9.89
N VAL A 69 -7.05 -10.30 9.97
CA VAL A 69 -6.69 -9.09 9.22
C VAL A 69 -5.94 -8.14 10.14
N SER A 70 -4.77 -7.71 9.69
CA SER A 70 -3.95 -6.70 10.36
C SER A 70 -3.53 -5.62 9.37
N LYS A 71 -3.58 -4.37 9.81
CA LYS A 71 -3.20 -3.19 9.02
C LYS A 71 -2.34 -2.27 9.89
N ARG A 72 -1.26 -1.73 9.33
CA ARG A 72 -0.34 -0.85 10.07
C ARG A 72 0.47 0.04 9.13
N CYS A 73 0.97 1.14 9.68
CA CYS A 73 2.08 1.88 9.10
C CYS A 73 3.35 0.98 9.11
N SER A 74 4.20 1.14 8.10
CA SER A 74 5.48 0.43 8.03
C SER A 74 6.46 1.16 7.10
N THR A 75 7.70 0.69 7.07
CA THR A 75 8.67 1.11 6.06
C THR A 75 8.57 0.21 4.83
N LYS A 76 8.95 0.75 3.68
CA LYS A 76 9.00 0.00 2.41
C LYS A 76 9.83 -1.27 2.52
N GLU A 77 10.96 -1.24 3.20
CA GLU A 77 11.87 -2.40 3.37
C GLU A 77 11.18 -3.51 4.15
N ILE A 78 10.56 -3.18 5.28
CA ILE A 78 9.84 -4.16 6.12
C ILE A 78 8.67 -4.74 5.33
N CYS A 79 7.93 -3.89 4.64
CA CYS A 79 6.78 -4.30 3.85
C CYS A 79 7.18 -5.27 2.73
N GLN A 80 8.22 -4.94 1.95
CA GLN A 80 8.72 -5.80 0.87
C GLN A 80 9.30 -7.12 1.39
N LYS A 81 9.95 -7.11 2.56
CA LYS A 81 10.45 -8.33 3.21
C LYS A 81 9.31 -9.29 3.58
N ILE A 82 8.22 -8.76 4.14
CA ILE A 82 7.02 -9.54 4.50
C ILE A 82 6.34 -10.07 3.23
N ARG A 83 6.17 -9.20 2.23
CA ARG A 83 5.60 -9.55 0.93
C ARG A 83 6.36 -10.68 0.26
N SER A 84 7.69 -10.58 0.19
CA SER A 84 8.55 -11.59 -0.42
C SER A 84 8.51 -12.92 0.33
N ARG A 85 8.27 -12.90 1.64
CA ARG A 85 8.16 -14.12 2.46
C ARG A 85 6.84 -14.84 2.25
N TYR A 86 5.72 -14.12 2.25
CA TYR A 86 4.39 -14.73 2.34
C TYR A 86 3.63 -14.79 1.01
N MET A 87 3.81 -13.84 0.10
CA MET A 87 3.08 -13.84 -1.17
C MET A 87 3.31 -15.07 -2.05
N PRO A 88 4.48 -15.73 -2.08
CA PRO A 88 4.65 -16.99 -2.80
C PRO A 88 3.73 -18.12 -2.29
N TYR A 89 3.24 -18.01 -1.05
CA TYR A 89 2.36 -18.99 -0.39
C TYR A 89 0.94 -18.44 -0.17
N CYS A 90 0.59 -17.34 -0.83
CA CYS A 90 -0.75 -16.78 -0.83
C CYS A 90 -1.64 -17.56 -1.82
N THR A 91 -2.15 -18.72 -1.39
CA THR A 91 -2.88 -19.66 -2.27
C THR A 91 -4.41 -19.59 -2.16
N HIS A 92 -4.94 -19.02 -1.07
CA HIS A 92 -6.37 -18.97 -0.77
C HIS A 92 -7.05 -20.36 -0.65
N ILE A 93 -6.28 -21.42 -0.41
CA ILE A 93 -6.78 -22.79 -0.24
C ILE A 93 -7.39 -22.94 1.16
N TRP A 94 -8.66 -23.33 1.24
CA TRP A 94 -9.44 -23.29 2.49
C TRP A 94 -8.98 -24.30 3.57
N TYR A 95 -8.38 -25.44 3.19
CA TYR A 95 -7.90 -26.45 4.15
C TYR A 95 -6.45 -26.23 4.59
N GLU A 96 -5.67 -25.44 3.85
CA GLU A 96 -4.29 -25.09 4.19
C GLU A 96 -4.26 -23.80 5.01
N ASP A 97 -3.16 -23.56 5.72
CA ASP A 97 -2.91 -22.25 6.30
C ASP A 97 -2.21 -21.39 5.25
N TRP A 98 -2.65 -20.15 5.08
CA TRP A 98 -2.03 -19.23 4.13
C TRP A 98 -2.00 -17.81 4.69
N SER A 99 -1.10 -17.01 4.14
CA SER A 99 -0.91 -15.61 4.49
C SER A 99 -0.65 -14.80 3.25
N CYS A 100 -1.34 -13.69 3.10
CA CYS A 100 -1.13 -12.71 2.03
C CYS A 100 -0.77 -11.37 2.65
N SER A 101 -0.01 -10.57 1.91
CA SER A 101 0.40 -9.25 2.38
C SER A 101 0.57 -8.28 1.22
N GLU A 102 0.21 -7.02 1.44
CA GLU A 102 0.30 -5.97 0.44
C GLU A 102 0.85 -4.68 1.02
N CYS A 103 1.65 -4.00 0.18
CA CYS A 103 2.22 -2.69 0.43
C CYS A 103 1.56 -1.69 -0.52
N CYS A 104 1.06 -0.57 0.00
CA CYS A 104 0.63 0.56 -0.80
C CYS A 104 1.20 1.87 -0.25
N GLN A 105 1.35 2.86 -1.13
CA GLN A 105 1.86 4.19 -0.80
C GLN A 105 0.79 5.23 -1.10
N GLY A 106 0.51 6.12 -0.15
CA GLY A 106 -0.51 7.17 -0.25
C GLY A 106 -1.51 7.11 0.90
N ASP A 107 -2.15 8.24 1.17
CA ASP A 107 -3.06 8.38 2.31
C ASP A 107 -4.23 7.41 2.21
N ARG A 108 -4.38 6.59 3.27
CA ARG A 108 -5.47 5.63 3.47
C ARG A 108 -5.62 4.65 2.30
N CYS A 109 -4.53 4.39 1.59
CA CYS A 109 -4.52 3.51 0.41
C CYS A 109 -4.94 2.07 0.73
N ASN A 110 -4.75 1.62 1.98
CA ASN A 110 -5.01 0.27 2.43
C ASN A 110 -6.47 0.05 2.89
N TYR A 111 -7.45 0.64 2.21
CA TYR A 111 -8.86 0.41 2.50
C TYR A 111 -9.26 -1.06 2.28
N PHE A 112 -8.82 -1.65 1.16
CA PHE A 112 -9.03 -3.07 0.85
C PHE A 112 -7.95 -3.95 1.50
N ILE A 113 -8.20 -5.26 1.56
CA ILE A 113 -7.24 -6.21 2.16
C ILE A 113 -6.07 -6.46 1.21
N ILE A 114 -6.38 -6.87 -0.02
CA ILE A 114 -5.44 -7.04 -1.13
C ILE A 114 -6.07 -6.33 -2.34
N SER A 115 -5.51 -5.21 -2.80
CA SER A 115 -5.85 -4.60 -4.06
C SER A 115 -5.12 -5.32 -5.19
N GLY A 116 -5.87 -5.85 -6.16
CA GLY A 116 -5.32 -6.41 -7.40
C GLY A 116 -4.72 -5.35 -8.34
N ALA A 117 -4.37 -4.17 -7.83
CA ALA A 117 -3.77 -3.10 -8.60
C ALA A 117 -2.33 -3.50 -8.93
N ASN A 118 -2.14 -4.02 -10.14
CA ASN A 118 -0.81 -4.19 -10.69
C ASN A 118 -0.16 -2.81 -10.83
N ASP A 119 1.10 -2.69 -10.40
CA ASP A 119 1.96 -1.54 -10.65
C ASP A 119 2.03 -1.33 -12.18
N LEU A 120 1.14 -0.50 -12.74
CA LEU A 120 1.16 -0.09 -14.14
C LEU A 120 2.36 0.84 -14.34
N ARG A 121 3.55 0.26 -14.39
CA ARG A 121 4.75 0.98 -14.81
C ARG A 121 4.67 1.15 -16.31
N ALA A 122 4.08 2.27 -16.75
CA ALA A 122 4.17 2.68 -18.13
C ALA A 122 5.66 2.78 -18.51
N PRO A 123 6.12 2.08 -19.56
CA PRO A 123 7.51 2.16 -19.96
C PRO A 123 7.82 3.61 -20.37
N LEU A 124 8.96 4.13 -19.89
CA LEU A 124 9.40 5.51 -20.13
C LEU A 124 9.39 5.88 -21.62
N ALA A 125 9.66 4.90 -22.50
CA ALA A 125 9.59 5.03 -23.95
C ALA A 125 8.21 5.46 -24.48
N VAL A 126 7.11 4.99 -23.88
CA VAL A 126 5.74 5.36 -24.30
C VAL A 126 5.43 6.82 -23.96
N LEU A 127 5.93 7.31 -22.82
CA LEU A 127 5.78 8.73 -22.43
C LEU A 127 6.58 9.65 -23.36
N ILE A 128 7.80 9.26 -23.72
CA ILE A 128 8.67 10.04 -24.61
C ILE A 128 8.08 10.09 -26.03
N LEU A 129 7.63 8.94 -26.57
CA LEU A 129 7.01 8.88 -27.90
C LEU A 129 5.74 9.74 -27.98
N GLY A 130 4.88 9.69 -26.96
CA GLY A 130 3.70 10.55 -26.88
C GLY A 130 4.04 12.04 -26.87
N ALA A 131 5.06 12.44 -26.11
CA ALA A 131 5.52 13.84 -26.06
C ALA A 131 6.08 14.30 -27.41
N THR A 132 6.91 13.48 -28.08
CA THR A 132 7.47 13.82 -29.41
C THR A 132 6.40 13.94 -30.49
N PHE A 133 5.38 13.09 -30.47
CA PHE A 133 4.26 13.15 -31.42
C PHE A 133 3.44 14.43 -31.24
N LEU A 134 3.18 14.84 -29.99
CA LEU A 134 2.49 16.11 -29.72
C LEU A 134 3.33 17.31 -30.18
N ILE A 135 4.64 17.33 -29.92
CA ILE A 135 5.52 18.43 -30.35
C ILE A 135 5.56 18.55 -31.88
N SER A 136 5.59 17.41 -32.61
CA SER A 136 5.55 17.40 -34.08
C SER A 136 4.22 17.86 -34.70
N ARG A 137 3.16 17.99 -33.90
CA ARG A 137 1.85 18.52 -34.35
C ARG A 137 1.71 20.03 -34.13
N PHE A 138 2.59 20.61 -33.32
CA PHE A 138 2.63 22.05 -33.00
C PHE A 138 3.77 22.81 -33.70
N THR A 139 4.64 22.10 -34.43
CA THR A 139 5.69 22.66 -35.31
C THR A 139 5.31 22.42 -36.76
#